data_AF-A0A7Y8SYL7-F1
#
_entry.id   AF-A0A7Y8SYL7-F1
#
_cell.length_a   1.000
_cell.length_b   1.000
_cell.length_c   1.000
_cell.angle_alpha   90.00
_cell.angle_beta   90.00
_cell.angle_gamma   90.00
#
_symmetry.space_group_name_H-M   'P 1'
#
loop_
_entity.id
_entity.type
_entity.pdbx_description
1 polymer ?
#
loop_
_entity_poly.entity_id
_entity_poly.type
_entity_poly.pdbx_seq_one_letter_code
_entity_poly.pdbx_strand_id
1 'polypeptide(L)' 'MANRKKLKAMKRITVTVDPDDYASFDKLAQEGDVTASWLIRRSMREFLERHESDGTVVLPKQPVRRRAAGGE' A
#
# COMPACT_ATOMS: atom_id res chain seq x y z
N MET A 1 -30.74 7.44 18.80
CA MET A 1 -29.32 7.83 18.68
C MET A 1 -28.53 6.65 18.11
N ALA A 2 -27.94 6.76 16.93
CA ALA A 2 -26.99 5.78 16.41
C ALA A 2 -25.95 6.48 15.54
N ASN A 3 -24.83 6.86 16.16
CA ASN A 3 -23.69 7.46 15.47
C ASN A 3 -22.95 6.34 14.72
N ARG A 4 -23.44 5.98 13.53
CA ARG A 4 -22.77 5.06 12.60
C ARG A 4 -21.56 5.80 12.05
N LYS A 5 -20.46 5.85 12.83
CA LYS A 5 -19.13 6.24 12.34
C LYS A 5 -18.95 5.51 11.01
N LYS A 6 -18.94 6.24 9.90
CA LYS A 6 -18.68 5.72 8.56
C LYS A 6 -17.32 5.04 8.63
N LEU A 7 -17.30 3.72 8.86
CA LEU A 7 -16.10 2.90 8.72
C LEU A 7 -15.67 3.10 7.28
N LYS A 8 -14.61 3.90 7.10
CA LYS A 8 -14.08 4.28 5.78
C LYS A 8 -13.87 2.98 5.01
N ALA A 9 -14.56 2.82 3.89
CA ALA A 9 -14.51 1.57 3.13
C ALA A 9 -13.06 1.24 2.79
N MET A 10 -12.56 0.12 3.31
CA MET A 10 -11.21 -0.35 2.99
C MET A 10 -11.19 -0.82 1.54
N LYS A 11 -10.22 -0.36 0.76
CA LYS A 11 -10.00 -0.86 -0.60
C LYS A 11 -9.08 -2.07 -0.53
N ARG A 12 -9.53 -3.20 -1.08
CA ARG A 12 -8.66 -4.37 -1.28
C ARG A 12 -7.73 -4.11 -2.44
N ILE A 13 -6.45 -4.39 -2.24
CA ILE A 13 -5.42 -4.33 -3.29
C ILE A 13 -4.81 -5.72 -3.45
N THR A 14 -4.46 -6.04 -4.69
CA THR A 14 -3.60 -7.19 -5.02
C THR A 14 -2.34 -6.61 -5.62
N VAL A 15 -1.19 -6.97 -5.06
CA VAL A 15 0.11 -6.50 -5.51
C VAL A 15 1.00 -7.71 -5.75
N THR A 16 1.77 -7.67 -6.83
CA THR A 16 2.86 -8.62 -7.04
C THR A 16 4.12 -7.95 -6.49
N VAL A 17 4.81 -8.65 -5.60
CA VAL A 17 6.07 -8.22 -5.00
C VAL A 17 7.13 -9.26 -5.28
N ASP A 18 8.39 -8.86 -5.17
CA ASP A 18 9.49 -9.82 -5.21
C ASP A 18 9.36 -10.82 -4.05
N PRO A 19 9.60 -12.12 -4.27
CA PRO A 19 9.50 -13.12 -3.22
C PRO A 19 10.52 -12.93 -2.09
N ASP A 20 11.71 -12.38 -2.37
CA ASP A 20 12.74 -12.13 -1.35
C ASP A 20 12.35 -10.95 -0.45
N ASP A 21 11.80 -9.88 -1.04
CA ASP A 21 11.22 -8.76 -0.30
C ASP A 21 10.06 -9.22 0.60
N TYR A 22 9.17 -10.07 0.07
CA TYR A 22 8.06 -10.61 0.85
C TYR A 22 8.54 -11.48 2.02
N ALA A 23 9.54 -12.34 1.80
CA ALA A 23 10.11 -13.17 2.85
C ALA A 23 10.76 -12.32 3.96
N SER A 24 11.42 -11.22 3.60
CA SER A 24 11.97 -10.26 4.56
C SER A 24 10.87 -9.56 5.35
N PHE A 25 9.78 -9.14 4.70
CA PHE A 25 8.61 -8.58 5.35
C PHE A 25 7.91 -9.58 6.29
N ASP A 26 7.83 -10.85 5.91
CA ASP A 26 7.21 -11.89 6.71
C ASP A 26 8.00 -12.16 7.99
N LYS A 27 9.33 -12.24 7.91
CA LYS A 27 10.20 -12.35 9.09
C LYS A 27 10.02 -11.19 10.06
N LEU A 28 10.07 -9.95 9.56
CA LEU A 28 9.83 -8.76 10.37
C LEU A 28 8.45 -8.74 11.01
N ALA A 29 7.44 -9.26 10.30
CA ALA A 29 6.08 -9.36 10.81
C ALA A 29 6.00 -10.39 11.96
N GLN A 30 6.67 -11.54 11.82
CA GLN A 30 6.76 -12.56 12.88
C GLN A 30 7.49 -12.02 14.12
N GLU A 31 8.60 -11.31 13.95
CA GLU A 31 9.34 -10.70 15.06
C GLU A 31 8.51 -9.65 15.83
N GLY A 32 7.64 -8.94 15.11
CA GLY A 32 6.78 -7.89 15.66
C GLY A 32 5.39 -8.35 16.15
N ASP A 33 5.07 -9.66 16.08
CA ASP A 33 3.72 -10.21 16.35
C ASP A 33 2.61 -9.52 15.52
N VAL A 34 2.92 -9.16 14.28
CA VAL A 34 1.99 -8.52 13.34
C VAL A 34 1.85 -9.32 12.06
N THR A 35 0.82 -9.01 11.27
CA THR A 35 0.65 -9.64 9.94
C THR A 35 1.47 -8.88 8.89
N ALA A 36 1.97 -9.59 7.86
CA ALA A 36 2.61 -8.95 6.70
C ALA A 36 1.71 -7.87 6.07
N SER A 37 0.39 -8.10 6.02
CA SER A 37 -0.59 -7.11 5.56
C SER A 37 -0.69 -5.86 6.45
N TRP A 38 -0.42 -5.98 7.75
CA TRP A 38 -0.31 -4.83 8.64
C TRP A 38 1.00 -4.06 8.38
N LEU A 39 2.11 -4.77 8.22
CA LEU A 39 3.41 -4.17 7.94
C LEU A 39 3.38 -3.39 6.62
N ILE A 40 2.84 -3.97 5.55
CA ILE A 40 2.64 -3.28 4.26
C ILE A 40 1.83 -1.99 4.43
N ARG A 41 0.73 -2.03 5.20
CA ARG A 41 -0.08 -0.82 5.47
C ARG A 41 0.68 0.23 6.28
N ARG A 42 1.52 -0.19 7.23
CA ARG A 42 2.38 0.69 8.02
C ARG A 42 3.45 1.34 7.15
N SER A 43 4.15 0.56 6.32
CA SER A 43 5.15 1.05 5.37
C SER A 43 4.56 2.05 4.37
N MET A 44 3.37 1.78 3.83
CA MET A 44 2.66 2.73 2.96
C MET A 44 2.39 4.06 3.67
N ARG A 45 1.93 4.02 4.93
CA ARG A 45 1.65 5.24 5.67
C ARG A 45 2.93 6.00 6.00
N GLU A 46 3.96 5.31 6.45
CA GLU A 46 5.24 5.93 6.79
C GLU A 46 5.90 6.56 5.56
N PHE A 47 5.80 5.92 4.40
CA PHE A 47 6.22 6.50 3.13
C PHE A 47 5.46 7.80 2.84
N LEU A 48 4.13 7.79 2.94
CA LEU A 48 3.31 8.99 2.73
C LEU A 48 3.64 10.11 3.73
N GLU A 49 3.78 9.79 5.03
CA GLU A 49 4.08 10.77 6.09
C GLU A 49 5.46 11.41 5.90
N ARG A 50 6.48 10.61 5.55
CA ARG A 50 7.82 11.12 5.23
C ARG A 50 7.77 12.05 4.01
N HIS A 51 6.99 11.70 3.01
CA HIS A 51 6.86 12.49 1.78
C HIS A 51 5.99 13.75 1.92
N GLU A 52 4.95 13.74 2.76
CA GLU A 52 4.21 14.95 3.12
C GLU A 52 5.09 15.92 3.91
N SER A 53 6.01 15.40 4.72
CA SER A 53 6.95 16.21 5.50
C SER A 53 8.09 16.80 4.65
N ASP A 54 8.54 16.10 3.60
CA ASP A 54 9.66 16.49 2.72
C ASP A 54 9.20 17.33 1.50
N GLY A 55 7.89 17.46 1.28
CA GLY A 55 7.29 18.42 0.33
C GLY A 55 7.48 18.13 -1.16
N THR A 56 8.34 17.19 -1.56
CA THR A 56 8.58 16.88 -2.99
C THR A 56 8.72 15.38 -3.24
N VAL A 57 7.68 14.76 -3.80
CA VAL A 57 7.79 13.41 -4.37
C VAL A 57 8.01 13.52 -5.87
N VAL A 58 9.26 13.34 -6.32
CA VAL A 58 9.53 13.09 -7.75
C VAL A 58 9.26 11.62 -8.03
N LEU A 59 7.98 11.25 -8.16
CA LEU A 59 7.65 9.95 -8.72
C LEU A 59 8.02 9.99 -10.21
N PRO A 60 8.81 9.03 -10.72
CA PRO A 60 8.96 8.89 -12.16
C PRO A 60 7.56 8.70 -12.75
N LYS A 61 7.10 9.67 -13.54
CA LYS A 61 5.82 9.61 -14.24
C LYS A 61 5.92 8.53 -15.30
N GLN A 62 5.81 7.27 -14.91
CA GLN A 62 5.59 6.23 -15.89
C GLN A 62 4.19 6.46 -16.46
N PRO A 63 4.04 6.63 -17.79
CA PRO A 63 2.72 6.70 -18.37
C PRO A 63 2.05 5.37 -18.05
N VAL A 64 1.01 5.41 -17.22
CA VAL A 64 0.10 4.28 -17.03
C VAL A 64 -0.45 4.01 -18.41
N ARG A 65 0.14 3.03 -19.12
CA ARG A 65 -0.44 2.49 -20.34
C ARG A 65 -1.76 1.86 -19.93
N ARG A 66 -2.83 2.66 -19.91
CA ARG A 66 -4.19 2.16 -20.00
C ARG A 66 -4.18 1.32 -21.27
N ARG A 67 -4.08 0.00 -21.14
CA ARG A 67 -4.57 -0.91 -22.16
C ARG A 67 -6.05 -0.59 -22.26
N ALA A 68 -6.39 0.29 -23.20
CA ALA A 68 -7.71 0.30 -23.79
C ALA A 68 -7.90 -1.12 -24.32
N ALA A 69 -8.67 -1.91 -23.59
CA ALA A 69 -9.22 -3.15 -24.10
C ALA A 69 -10.06 -2.74 -25.31
N GLY A 70 -9.71 -3.31 -26.48
CA GLY A 70 -10.53 -3.23 -27.67
C GLY A 70 -11.86 -3.97 -27.49
N GLY A 71 -12.80 -3.61 -28.35
CA GLY A 71 -14.20 -4.00 -28.39
C GLY A 71 -15.01 -2.71 -28.54
N GLU A 72 -15.60 -2.38 -29.68
CA GLU A 72 -16.19 -3.19 -30.76
C GLU A 72 -16.01 -2.51 -32.13
#